data_AF-Q7RQG7-F1
#
_entry.id   AF-Q7RQG7-F1
#
_cell.length_a   1.000
_cell.length_b   1.000
_cell.length_c   1.000
_cell.angle_alpha   90.00
_cell.angle_beta   90.00
_cell.angle_gamma   90.00
#
_symmetry.space_group_name_H-M   'P 1'
#
loop_
_entity.id
_entity.type
_entity.pdbx_description
1 polymer ?
#
loop_
_entity_poly.entity_id
_entity_poly.type
_entity_poly.pdbx_seq_one_letter_code
_entity_poly.pdbx_strand_id
1 'polypeptide(L)'
;MDIHTAKIKWFPVRYNYIKKLSIYLHILILYKYINPEKNFVFDELKGYKKGIVGELDKLNHLNVSTQPIISFDWNKDKLGLCAFASLDQTIRVYIITKLNLC
;
A
#
# COMPACT_ATOMS: atom_id res chain seq x y z
N MET A 1 -2.04 26.89 -5.26
CA MET A 1 -3.02 25.93 -5.83
C MET A 1 -2.53 24.56 -5.41
N ASP A 2 -2.72 24.32 -4.12
CA ASP A 2 -1.97 23.34 -3.35
C ASP A 2 -2.70 22.02 -3.43
N ILE A 3 -2.03 21.04 -4.02
CA ILE A 3 -2.49 19.66 -4.12
C ILE A 3 -2.68 19.16 -2.68
N HIS A 4 -3.94 19.17 -2.25
CA HIS A 4 -4.36 18.73 -0.94
C HIS A 4 -3.78 17.35 -0.65
N THR A 5 -2.92 17.34 0.35
CA THR A 5 -2.35 16.23 1.10
C THR A 5 -3.35 15.07 1.18
N ALA A 6 -3.18 14.07 0.31
CA ALA A 6 -3.89 12.82 0.45
C ALA A 6 -3.61 12.28 1.85
N LYS A 7 -4.65 12.07 2.68
CA LYS A 7 -4.50 11.41 3.97
C LYS A 7 -4.06 9.96 3.72
N ILE A 8 -2.76 9.74 3.76
CA ILE A 8 -2.16 8.41 3.61
C ILE A 8 -2.49 7.62 4.88
N LYS A 9 -3.43 6.69 4.79
CA LYS A 9 -3.72 5.76 5.88
C LYS A 9 -2.95 4.47 5.64
N TRP A 10 -1.82 4.34 6.31
CA TRP A 10 -1.00 3.13 6.31
C TRP A 10 -1.68 2.05 7.16
N PHE A 11 -1.99 0.91 6.58
CA PHE A 11 -2.45 -0.27 7.32
C PHE A 11 -1.36 -1.34 7.25
N PRO A 12 -0.73 -1.71 8.38
CA PRO A 12 0.24 -2.81 8.39
C PRO A 12 -0.50 -4.12 8.07
N VAL A 13 -0.14 -4.75 6.94
CA VAL A 13 -0.52 -6.14 6.66
C VAL A 13 0.63 -7.02 7.13
N ARG A 14 0.30 -8.14 7.80
CA ARG A 14 1.24 -9.08 8.44
C ARG A 14 2.16 -9.86 7.48
N TYR A 15 2.51 -9.30 6.31
CA TYR A 15 3.22 -9.99 5.22
C TYR A 15 4.11 -9.06 4.35
N ASN A 16 4.76 -8.03 4.89
CA ASN A 16 5.68 -7.16 4.11
C ASN A 16 5.07 -6.53 2.83
N TYR A 17 3.75 -6.37 2.73
CA TYR A 17 3.11 -5.63 1.63
C TYR A 17 2.63 -4.30 2.19
N ILE A 18 3.21 -3.20 1.71
CA ILE A 18 2.77 -1.86 2.07
C ILE A 18 1.77 -1.38 1.03
N LYS A 19 0.60 -0.97 1.52
CA LYS A 19 -0.48 -0.48 0.68
C LYS A 19 -0.33 1.02 0.48
N LYS A 20 -0.24 1.45 -0.78
CA LYS A 20 -0.49 2.83 -1.17
C LYS A 20 -1.80 2.88 -1.95
N LEU A 21 -2.91 2.94 -1.23
CA LEU A 21 -4.18 3.31 -1.82
C LEU A 21 -4.26 4.83 -1.80
N SER A 22 -4.16 5.45 -2.98
CA SER A 22 -4.51 6.86 -3.10
C SER A 22 -6.03 6.94 -3.14
N ILE A 23 -6.65 7.34 -2.02
CA ILE A 23 -8.11 7.40 -1.80
C ILE A 23 -8.84 8.40 -2.75
N TYR A 24 -8.14 8.98 -3.72
CA TYR A 24 -8.68 9.91 -4.72
C TYR A 24 -8.40 9.47 -6.17
N LEU A 25 -7.92 8.25 -6.36
CA LEU A 25 -7.62 7.68 -7.67
C LEU A 25 -8.47 6.43 -7.88
N HIS A 26 -8.99 6.26 -9.08
CA HIS A 26 -9.74 5.08 -9.53
C HIS A 26 -8.82 3.88 -9.86
N ILE A 27 -7.55 3.99 -9.45
CA ILE A 27 -6.46 3.04 -9.69
C ILE A 27 -6.10 2.36 -8.36
N LEU A 28 -6.05 1.04 -8.37
CA LEU A 28 -5.44 0.25 -7.30
C LEU A 28 -3.96 -0.01 -7.65
N ILE A 29 -3.05 0.34 -6.74
CA ILE A 29 -1.61 0.08 -6.89
C ILE A 29 -1.13 -0.80 -5.73
N LEU A 30 -0.45 -1.89 -6.06
CA LEU A 30 0.12 -2.82 -5.11
C LEU A 30 1.63 -2.59 -5.00
N TYR A 31 2.11 -2.43 -3.77
CA TYR A 31 3.54 -2.38 -3.47
C TYR A 31 3.95 -3.52 -2.53
N LYS A 32 5.16 -4.03 -2.75
CA LYS A 32 5.87 -4.91 -1.83
C LYS A 32 6.85 -4.06 -1.04
N TYR A 33 6.85 -4.21 0.27
CA TYR A 33 7.83 -3.58 1.12
C TYR A 33 9.03 -4.50 1.29
N ILE A 34 10.20 -3.95 1.01
CA ILE A 34 11.47 -4.62 1.17
C ILE A 34 12.05 -4.10 2.48
N ASN A 35 12.11 -4.99 3.48
CA ASN A 35 12.74 -4.66 4.75
C ASN A 35 14.22 -4.35 4.50
N PRO A 36 14.76 -3.27 5.09
CA PRO A 36 16.16 -2.94 4.95
C PRO A 36 17.02 -3.98 5.69
N GLU A 37 18.25 -4.20 5.22
CA GLU A 37 19.19 -5.16 5.84
C GLU A 37 19.51 -4.82 7.30
N LYS A 38 19.45 -3.54 7.65
CA LYS A 38 19.66 -3.03 9.01
C LYS A 38 18.50 -2.12 9.38
N ASN A 39 18.02 -2.21 10.62
CA ASN A 39 16.92 -1.38 11.08
C ASN A 39 17.37 0.02 11.51
N PHE A 40 18.67 0.19 11.81
CA PHE A 40 19.23 1.45 12.31
C PHE A 40 20.67 1.68 11.82
N VAL A 41 21.00 2.94 11.54
CA VAL A 41 22.39 3.43 11.41
C VAL A 41 22.67 4.38 12.57
N PHE A 42 23.86 4.28 13.16
CA PHE A 42 24.32 5.24 14.15
C PHE A 42 24.83 6.49 13.43
N ASP A 43 24.25 7.65 13.73
CA ASP A 43 24.67 8.91 13.13
C ASP A 43 25.74 9.55 14.03
N GLU A 44 27.02 9.37 13.68
CA GLU A 44 28.16 9.82 14.49
C GLU A 44 28.13 11.33 14.76
N LEU A 45 27.54 12.12 13.86
CA LEU A 45 27.42 13.57 14.00
C LEU A 45 26.36 14.02 15.01
N LYS A 46 25.39 13.15 15.31
CA LYS A 46 24.23 13.51 16.15
C LYS A 46 24.05 12.62 17.40
N GLY A 47 24.85 11.56 17.53
CA GLY A 47 24.90 10.72 18.71
C GLY A 47 23.64 9.87 18.95
N TYR A 48 22.77 9.71 17.95
CA TYR A 48 21.54 8.92 18.07
C TYR A 48 21.38 7.89 16.94
N LYS A 49 20.61 6.84 17.23
CA LYS A 49 20.24 5.80 16.26
C LYS A 49 19.16 6.32 15.31
N LYS A 50 19.47 6.38 14.02
CA LYS A 50 18.52 6.73 12.96
C LYS A 50 17.93 5.46 12.35
N GLY A 51 16.60 5.36 12.32
CA GLY A 51 15.92 4.25 11.64
C GLY A 51 16.16 4.27 10.14
N ILE A 52 16.42 3.11 9.54
CA ILE A 52 16.48 2.95 8.09
C ILE A 52 15.07 2.64 7.59
N VAL A 53 14.58 3.42 6.64
CA VAL A 53 13.31 3.14 5.97
C VAL A 53 13.58 2.11 4.87
N GLY A 54 12.76 1.07 4.80
CA GLY A 54 12.84 0.09 3.71
C GLY A 54 12.39 0.65 2.37
N GLU A 55 12.52 -0.16 1.33
CA GLU A 55 12.15 0.22 -0.03
C GLU A 55 10.74 -0.27 -0.39
N LEU A 56 10.12 0.41 -1.35
CA LEU A 56 8.82 0.04 -1.90
C LEU A 56 8.97 -0.35 -3.36
N ASP A 57 8.69 -1.61 -3.67
CA ASP A 57 8.68 -2.11 -5.03
C ASP A 57 7.24 -2.18 -5.56
N LYS A 58 6.99 -1.62 -6.75
CA LYS A 58 5.66 -1.56 -7.36
C LYS A 58 5.40 -2.85 -8.13
N LEU A 59 4.56 -3.72 -7.56
CA LEU A 59 4.24 -5.01 -8.18
C LEU A 59 3.23 -4.88 -9.33
N ASN A 60 2.16 -4.11 -9.11
CA ASN A 60 1.07 -4.03 -10.10
C ASN A 60 0.26 -2.75 -9.95
N HIS A 61 -0.45 -2.38 -11.02
CA HIS A 61 -1.46 -1.34 -11.01
C HIS A 61 -2.60 -1.69 -11.96
N LEU A 62 -3.82 -1.37 -11.57
CA LEU A 62 -5.02 -1.61 -12.38
C LEU A 62 -6.04 -0.50 -12.18
N ASN A 63 -6.65 -0.06 -13.28
CA ASN A 63 -7.86 0.76 -13.25
C ASN A 63 -9.05 -0.12 -12.88
N VAL A 64 -9.62 0.10 -11.69
CA VAL A 64 -10.65 -0.78 -11.12
C VAL A 64 -12.04 -0.15 -11.10
N SER A 65 -12.13 1.15 -11.36
CA SER A 65 -13.36 1.94 -11.31
C SER A 65 -13.25 3.13 -12.26
N THR A 66 -14.37 3.80 -12.54
CA THR A 66 -14.40 5.13 -13.16
C THR A 66 -14.43 6.24 -12.12
N GLN A 67 -14.82 5.92 -10.89
CA GLN A 67 -14.95 6.84 -9.77
C GLN A 67 -13.98 6.50 -8.63
N PRO A 68 -13.66 7.46 -7.74
CA PRO A 68 -12.76 7.25 -6.61
C PRO A 68 -13.19 6.10 -5.68
N ILE A 69 -12.19 5.38 -5.16
CA ILE A 69 -12.36 4.34 -4.14
C ILE A 69 -12.44 5.02 -2.77
N ILE A 70 -13.52 4.76 -2.03
CA ILE A 70 -13.78 5.37 -0.71
C ILE A 70 -13.44 4.45 0.46
N SER A 71 -13.41 3.14 0.23
CA SER A 71 -13.05 2.16 1.24
C SER A 71 -12.36 0.97 0.59
N PHE A 72 -11.45 0.36 1.32
CA PHE A 72 -10.71 -0.82 0.87
C PHE A 72 -10.37 -1.68 2.08
N ASP A 73 -10.61 -2.97 1.98
CA ASP A 73 -10.23 -3.96 2.97
C ASP A 73 -9.61 -5.19 2.32
N TRP A 74 -8.72 -5.86 3.04
CA TRP A 74 -8.02 -7.04 2.58
C TRP A 74 -8.20 -8.16 3.58
N ASN A 75 -8.46 -9.36 3.07
CA ASN A 75 -8.67 -10.51 3.92
C ASN A 75 -7.36 -10.94 4.61
N LYS A 76 -7.34 -10.95 5.94
CA LYS A 76 -6.15 -11.28 6.73
C LYS A 76 -5.69 -12.73 6.57
N ASP A 77 -6.63 -13.64 6.31
CA ASP A 77 -6.39 -15.08 6.25
C ASP A 77 -6.10 -15.54 4.81
N LYS A 78 -6.62 -14.81 3.81
CA LYS A 78 -6.48 -15.12 2.38
C LYS A 78 -5.69 -14.04 1.66
N LEU A 79 -4.39 -14.30 1.47
CA LEU A 79 -3.52 -13.45 0.68
C LEU A 79 -4.09 -13.26 -0.74
N GLY A 80 -4.21 -12.01 -1.17
CA GLY A 80 -4.71 -11.64 -2.49
C GLY A 80 -6.21 -11.36 -2.54
N LEU A 81 -6.97 -11.73 -1.53
CA LEU A 81 -8.40 -11.43 -1.48
C LEU A 81 -8.63 -10.03 -0.88
N CYS A 82 -9.31 -9.16 -1.62
CA CYS A 82 -9.69 -7.83 -1.15
C CYS A 82 -11.09 -7.43 -1.59
N ALA A 83 -11.67 -6.47 -0.88
CA ALA A 83 -12.94 -5.85 -1.20
C ALA A 83 -12.82 -4.33 -1.10
N PHE A 84 -13.51 -3.60 -1.96
CA PHE A 84 -13.50 -2.13 -1.93
C PHE A 84 -14.81 -1.55 -2.44
N ALA A 85 -15.17 -0.36 -1.94
CA ALA A 85 -16.32 0.40 -2.39
C ALA A 85 -15.87 1.65 -3.13
N SER A 86 -16.60 1.99 -4.19
CA SER A 86 -16.34 3.16 -5.04
C SER A 86 -17.58 4.07 -5.10
N LEU A 87 -17.39 5.35 -5.45
CA LEU A 87 -18.49 6.32 -5.56
C LEU A 87 -19.42 6.09 -6.76
N ASP A 88 -19.14 5.10 -7.59
CA ASP A 88 -20.02 4.63 -8.67
C ASP A 88 -21.15 3.72 -8.16
N GLN A 89 -21.41 3.71 -6.85
CA GLN A 89 -22.44 2.90 -6.20
C GLN A 89 -22.20 1.38 -6.31
N THR A 90 -20.94 0.96 -6.44
CA THR A 90 -20.58 -0.46 -6.51
C THR A 90 -19.60 -0.88 -5.42
N ILE A 91 -19.74 -2.14 -5.01
CA ILE A 91 -18.77 -2.87 -4.18
C ILE A 91 -18.14 -3.96 -5.05
N ARG A 92 -16.81 -4.05 -5.02
CA ARG A 92 -16.04 -4.99 -5.83
C ARG A 92 -15.21 -5.88 -4.92
N VAL A 93 -15.13 -7.17 -5.28
CA VAL A 93 -14.30 -8.17 -4.61
C VAL A 93 -13.30 -8.70 -5.62
N TYR A 94 -12.01 -8.60 -5.31
CA TYR A 94 -10.93 -8.95 -6.22
C TYR A 94 -10.08 -10.05 -5.60
N ILE A 95 -9.60 -10.96 -6.46
CA ILE A 95 -8.57 -11.94 -6.14
C ILE A 95 -7.32 -11.57 -6.94
N ILE A 96 -6.30 -11.13 -6.22
CA ILE A 96 -5.01 -10.77 -6.77
C ILE A 96 -4.12 -12.01 -6.70
N THR A 97 -3.72 -12.50 -7.87
CA THR A 97 -2.81 -13.65 -8.00
C THR A 97 -1.38 -13.18 -8.21
N LYS A 98 -0.42 -14.13 -8.24
CA LYS A 98 0.99 -13.86 -8.56
C LYS A 98 1.72 -12.89 -7.60
N LEU A 99 1.30 -12.86 -6.34
CA LEU A 99 1.91 -12.00 -5.30
C LEU A 99 3.31 -12.43 -4.88
N ASN A 100 3.65 -13.71 -5.07
CA ASN A 100 4.93 -14.33 -4.66
C ASN A 100 5.83 -14.69 -5.85
N LEU A 101 5.72 -14.02 -7.00
CA LEU A 101 6.70 -14.20 -8.05
C LEU A 101 8.02 -13.55 -7.60
N CYS A 102 8.93 -14.40 -7.13
CA CYS A 102 10.36 -14.15 -7.07
C CYS A 102 10.99 -14.64 -8.39
#